data_AF-A0A838QRF7-F1
#
_entry.id   AF-A0A838QRF7-F1
#
_cell.length_a   1.000
_cell.length_b   1.000
_cell.length_c   1.000
_cell.angle_alpha   90.00
_cell.angle_beta   90.00
_cell.angle_gamma   90.00
#
_symmetry.space_group_name_H-M   'P 1'
#
loop_
_entity.id
_entity.type
_entity.pdbx_description
1 polymer ?
#
loop_
_entity_poly.entity_id
_entity_poly.type
_entity_poly.pdbx_seq_one_letter_code
_entity_poly.pdbx_strand_id
1 'polypeptide(L)'
;MMKWFWGHYLPSPNDGVHPDALPFLAKDFSGLPAATIITAEVDPLRREGEAYAEKLKAAGVAVDYKNVDGVTHEFFGMGAVVDKAKESVAHVGDNLTAHFAGRSAVREQKSKPR
;
A
#
# COMPACT_ATOMS: atom_id res chain seq x y z
N MET A 1 -21.61 4.50 -1.44
CA MET A 1 -20.63 5.20 -0.59
C MET A 1 -19.51 5.85 -1.41
N MET A 2 -18.72 5.09 -2.19
CA MET A 2 -17.56 5.66 -2.92
C MET A 2 -17.90 6.90 -3.77
N LYS A 3 -18.95 6.87 -4.60
CA LYS A 3 -19.39 8.02 -5.40
C LYS A 3 -19.58 9.32 -4.59
N TRP A 4 -20.00 9.23 -3.33
CA TRP A 4 -20.17 10.38 -2.46
C TRP A 4 -18.81 10.96 -2.03
N PHE A 5 -17.85 10.11 -1.64
CA PHE A 5 -16.48 10.56 -1.33
C PHE A 5 -15.82 11.19 -2.55
N TRP A 6 -15.96 10.57 -3.72
CA TRP A 6 -15.46 11.10 -4.99
C TRP A 6 -16.02 12.49 -5.31
N GLY A 7 -17.31 12.73 -5.02
CA GLY A 7 -17.95 14.04 -5.22
C GLY A 7 -17.47 15.16 -4.29
N HIS A 8 -16.84 14.83 -3.15
CA HIS A 8 -16.23 15.81 -2.25
C HIS A 8 -14.73 15.96 -2.46
N TYR A 9 -14.06 14.92 -2.95
CA TYR A 9 -12.62 14.92 -3.18
C TYR A 9 -12.24 15.59 -4.51
N LEU A 10 -12.96 15.30 -5.59
CA LEU A 10 -12.61 15.81 -6.91
C LEU A 10 -13.11 17.24 -7.14
N PRO A 11 -12.27 18.13 -7.70
CA PRO A 11 -12.72 19.45 -8.17
C PRO A 11 -13.79 19.35 -9.26
N SER A 12 -13.67 18.36 -10.16
CA SER A 12 -14.67 18.05 -11.18
C SER A 12 -14.75 16.53 -11.45
N PRO A 13 -15.89 16.01 -11.96
CA PRO A 13 -16.02 14.58 -12.25
C PRO A 13 -14.98 14.00 -13.22
N ASN A 14 -14.42 14.84 -14.11
CA ASN A 14 -13.44 14.41 -15.09
C ASN A 14 -12.03 14.24 -14.50
N ASP A 15 -11.77 14.81 -13.32
CA ASP A 15 -10.45 14.73 -12.68
C ASP A 15 -10.18 13.32 -12.12
N GLY A 16 -11.20 12.46 -12.08
CA GLY A 16 -11.06 11.09 -11.59
C GLY A 16 -10.18 10.20 -12.45
N VAL A 17 -9.86 10.59 -13.70
CA VAL A 17 -8.91 9.84 -14.53
C VAL A 17 -7.47 10.34 -14.39
N HIS A 18 -7.21 11.34 -13.53
CA HIS A 18 -5.86 11.83 -13.28
C HIS A 18 -5.10 10.84 -12.37
N PRO A 19 -3.82 10.53 -12.63
CA PRO A 19 -3.03 9.60 -11.81
C PRO A 19 -2.93 9.98 -10.32
N ASP A 20 -3.05 11.27 -9.98
CA ASP A 20 -3.05 11.72 -8.59
C ASP A 20 -4.33 11.34 -7.83
N ALA A 21 -5.44 11.08 -8.56
CA ALA A 21 -6.69 10.58 -8.00
C ALA A 21 -6.81 9.06 -8.15
N LEU A 22 -6.37 8.51 -9.30
CA LEU A 22 -6.32 7.08 -9.59
C LEU A 22 -4.89 6.66 -9.96
N PRO A 23 -4.03 6.34 -8.98
CA PRO A 23 -2.63 5.93 -9.23
C PRO A 23 -2.49 4.76 -10.18
N PHE A 24 -3.51 3.90 -10.28
CA PHE A 24 -3.56 2.81 -11.24
C PHE A 24 -3.38 3.27 -12.69
N LEU A 25 -3.72 4.52 -13.02
CA LEU A 25 -3.60 5.10 -14.36
C LEU A 25 -2.23 5.71 -14.66
N ALA A 26 -1.27 5.66 -13.72
CA ALA A 26 0.10 6.09 -14.01
C ALA A 26 0.69 5.29 -15.20
N LYS A 27 1.50 5.97 -16.02
CA LYS A 27 2.09 5.40 -17.24
C LYS A 27 3.33 4.55 -16.94
N ASP A 28 4.04 4.87 -15.88
CA ASP A 28 5.26 4.20 -15.47
C ASP A 28 5.26 3.97 -13.96
N PHE A 29 5.69 2.78 -13.58
CA PHE A 29 5.79 2.29 -12.20
C PHE A 29 7.24 1.91 -11.85
N SER A 30 8.18 2.09 -12.79
CA SER A 30 9.58 1.78 -12.60
C SER A 30 10.21 2.70 -11.55
N GLY A 31 11.15 2.17 -10.78
CA GLY A 31 11.88 2.93 -9.75
C GLY A 31 11.07 3.33 -8.53
N LEU A 32 9.80 2.91 -8.40
CA LEU A 32 9.02 3.14 -7.20
C LEU A 32 9.61 2.37 -5.99
N PRO A 33 9.44 2.88 -4.76
CA PRO A 33 9.89 2.20 -3.56
C PRO A 33 9.23 0.83 -3.38
N ALA A 34 9.89 -0.06 -2.63
CA ALA A 34 9.27 -1.29 -2.16
C ALA A 34 7.97 -0.98 -1.39
N ALA A 35 6.94 -1.81 -1.58
CA ALA A 35 5.61 -1.57 -1.06
C ALA A 35 5.10 -2.75 -0.23
N THR A 36 4.35 -2.44 0.84
CA THR A 36 3.49 -3.40 1.54
C THR A 36 2.05 -2.98 1.27
N ILE A 37 1.22 -3.90 0.75
CA ILE A 37 -0.18 -3.65 0.38
C ILE A 37 -1.06 -4.64 1.13
N ILE A 38 -1.98 -4.10 1.94
CA ILE A 38 -2.96 -4.88 2.72
C ILE A 38 -4.35 -4.63 2.14
N THR A 39 -5.08 -5.70 1.85
CA THR A 39 -6.50 -5.64 1.44
C THR A 39 -7.37 -6.42 2.41
N ALA A 40 -8.66 -6.10 2.45
CA ALA A 40 -9.67 -6.81 3.22
C ALA A 40 -10.53 -7.68 2.30
N GLU A 41 -10.94 -8.86 2.74
CA GLU A 41 -11.76 -9.77 1.92
C GLU A 41 -13.13 -9.17 1.59
N VAL A 42 -13.77 -8.51 2.57
CA VAL A 42 -15.12 -7.94 2.43
C VAL A 42 -15.00 -6.43 2.17
N ASP A 43 -14.39 -6.10 1.03
CA ASP A 43 -14.06 -4.72 0.66
C ASP A 43 -14.30 -4.46 -0.83
N PRO A 44 -15.09 -3.42 -1.20
CA PRO A 44 -15.25 -3.02 -2.59
C PRO A 44 -13.92 -2.65 -3.29
N LEU A 45 -12.91 -2.19 -2.54
CA LEU A 45 -11.62 -1.76 -3.08
C LEU A 45 -10.59 -2.90 -3.21
N ARG A 46 -10.91 -4.11 -2.72
CA ARG A 46 -9.98 -5.26 -2.69
C ARG A 46 -9.34 -5.54 -4.05
N ARG A 47 -10.15 -5.63 -5.09
CA ARG A 47 -9.69 -5.97 -6.44
C ARG A 47 -8.79 -4.89 -7.04
N GLU A 48 -9.07 -3.62 -6.75
CA GLU A 48 -8.24 -2.51 -7.20
C GLU A 48 -6.87 -2.54 -6.50
N GLY A 49 -6.86 -2.84 -5.20
CA GLY A 49 -5.61 -3.03 -4.44
C GLY A 49 -4.77 -4.21 -4.94
N GLU A 50 -5.40 -5.35 -5.22
CA GLU A 50 -4.74 -6.51 -5.83
C GLU A 50 -4.15 -6.17 -7.20
N ALA A 51 -4.93 -5.55 -8.08
CA ALA A 51 -4.48 -5.14 -9.40
C ALA A 51 -3.31 -4.15 -9.34
N TYR A 52 -3.30 -3.24 -8.37
CA TYR A 52 -2.19 -2.30 -8.16
C TYR A 52 -0.91 -3.02 -7.69
N ALA A 53 -1.04 -4.00 -6.79
CA ALA A 53 0.08 -4.84 -6.35
C ALA A 53 0.70 -5.61 -7.53
N GLU A 54 -0.12 -6.21 -8.39
CA GLU A 54 0.36 -6.92 -9.57
C GLU A 54 1.03 -5.98 -10.58
N LYS A 55 0.49 -4.77 -10.78
CA LYS A 55 1.10 -3.76 -11.65
C LYS A 55 2.48 -3.30 -11.16
N LEU A 56 2.64 -3.13 -9.84
CA LEU A 56 3.93 -2.83 -9.21
C LEU A 56 4.93 -3.98 -9.38
N LYS A 57 4.52 -5.22 -9.10
CA LYS A 57 5.36 -6.41 -9.30
C LYS A 57 5.83 -6.54 -10.75
N ALA A 58 4.93 -6.33 -11.71
CA ALA A 58 5.25 -6.36 -13.14
C ALA A 58 6.28 -5.29 -13.55
N ALA A 59 6.33 -4.16 -12.83
CA ALA A 59 7.33 -3.11 -13.03
C ALA A 59 8.66 -3.36 -12.28
N GLY A 60 8.82 -4.52 -11.64
CA GLY A 60 10.02 -4.91 -10.89
C GLY A 60 10.11 -4.33 -9.48
N VAL A 61 9.02 -3.75 -8.96
CA VAL A 61 8.96 -3.26 -7.58
C VAL A 61 8.83 -4.45 -6.63
N ALA A 62 9.60 -4.45 -5.53
CA ALA A 62 9.43 -5.41 -4.46
C ALA A 62 8.11 -5.14 -3.72
N VAL A 63 7.16 -6.09 -3.77
CA VAL A 63 5.84 -5.93 -3.16
C VAL A 63 5.54 -7.10 -2.23
N ASP A 64 5.21 -6.77 -0.98
CA ASP A 64 4.55 -7.67 -0.05
C ASP A 64 3.04 -7.40 -0.07
N TYR A 65 2.26 -8.37 -0.58
CA TYR A 65 0.81 -8.24 -0.71
C TYR A 65 0.09 -9.26 0.17
N LYS A 66 -0.88 -8.80 0.97
CA LYS A 66 -1.68 -9.65 1.85
C LYS A 66 -3.16 -9.26 1.81
N ASN A 67 -4.01 -10.19 1.38
CA ASN A 67 -5.45 -10.13 1.62
C ASN A 67 -5.76 -10.73 2.99
N VAL A 68 -6.55 -10.01 3.79
CA VAL A 68 -6.97 -10.44 5.13
C VAL A 68 -8.41 -10.93 5.06
N ASP A 69 -8.62 -12.20 5.39
CA ASP A 69 -9.93 -12.84 5.29
C ASP A 69 -10.86 -12.42 6.44
N GLY A 70 -12.16 -12.38 6.19
CA GLY A 70 -13.23 -12.16 7.17
C GLY A 70 -13.29 -10.76 7.77
N VAL A 71 -12.60 -9.78 7.18
CA VAL A 71 -12.60 -8.37 7.66
C VAL A 71 -13.14 -7.43 6.59
N THR A 72 -13.64 -6.27 7.03
CA THR A 72 -14.15 -5.18 6.18
C THR A 72 -13.10 -4.10 5.97
N HIS A 73 -13.32 -3.20 4.99
CA HIS A 73 -12.38 -2.15 4.56
C HIS A 73 -11.61 -1.45 5.70
N GLU A 74 -12.32 -0.94 6.71
CA GLU A 74 -11.75 -0.11 7.79
C GLU A 74 -11.11 -0.91 8.95
N PHE A 75 -10.93 -2.23 8.80
CA PHE A 75 -10.48 -3.07 9.91
C PHE A 75 -9.12 -2.68 10.47
N PHE A 76 -8.21 -2.14 9.65
CA PHE A 76 -6.82 -1.92 10.02
C PHE A 76 -6.65 -1.04 11.27
N GLY A 77 -7.54 -0.05 11.47
CA GLY A 77 -7.57 0.82 12.65
C GLY A 77 -8.21 0.21 13.90
N MET A 78 -8.81 -0.98 13.81
CA MET A 78 -9.61 -1.60 14.86
C MET A 78 -8.83 -2.56 15.77
N GLY A 79 -7.52 -2.38 15.92
CA GLY A 79 -6.63 -3.29 16.67
C GLY A 79 -7.00 -3.51 18.15
N ALA A 80 -7.86 -2.66 18.73
CA ALA A 80 -8.38 -2.85 20.09
C ALA A 80 -9.46 -3.95 20.20
N VAL A 81 -10.13 -4.27 19.10
CA VAL A 81 -11.30 -5.18 19.07
C VAL A 81 -11.26 -6.22 17.95
N VAL A 82 -10.32 -6.11 17.01
CA VAL A 82 -10.11 -7.07 15.91
C VAL A 82 -8.67 -7.57 15.94
N ASP A 83 -8.47 -8.84 16.28
CA ASP A 83 -7.11 -9.45 16.36
C ASP A 83 -6.37 -9.38 15.03
N LYS A 84 -7.06 -9.67 13.91
CA LYS A 84 -6.51 -9.56 12.56
C LYS A 84 -6.01 -8.16 12.22
N ALA A 85 -6.59 -7.11 12.82
CA ALA A 85 -6.10 -5.74 12.65
C ALA A 85 -4.78 -5.55 13.38
N LYS A 86 -4.69 -5.99 14.64
CA LYS A 86 -3.46 -5.94 15.44
C LYS A 86 -2.32 -6.70 14.76
N GLU A 87 -2.61 -7.90 14.25
CA GLU A 87 -1.65 -8.70 13.49
C GLU A 87 -1.20 -8.00 12.19
N SER A 88 -2.12 -7.38 11.47
CA SER A 88 -1.80 -6.66 10.22
C SER A 88 -0.96 -5.40 10.48
N VAL A 89 -1.24 -4.67 11.55
CA VAL A 89 -0.43 -3.52 11.99
C VAL A 89 0.98 -3.98 12.38
N ALA A 90 1.12 -5.07 13.14
CA ALA A 90 2.41 -5.63 13.49
C ALA A 90 3.22 -6.05 12.25
N HIS A 91 2.59 -6.79 11.33
CA HIS A 91 3.20 -7.20 10.06
C HIS A 91 3.73 -6.02 9.23
N VAL A 92 2.93 -4.95 9.09
CA VAL A 92 3.37 -3.73 8.40
C VAL A 92 4.53 -3.04 9.14
N GLY A 93 4.49 -3.00 10.47
CA GLY A 93 5.57 -2.43 11.30
C GLY A 93 6.89 -3.20 11.19
N ASP A 94 6.82 -4.53 11.14
CA ASP A 94 7.98 -5.41 10.97
C ASP A 94 8.62 -5.21 9.60
N ASN A 95 7.80 -5.16 8.53
CA ASN A 95 8.28 -4.87 7.18
C ASN A 95 8.97 -3.50 7.07
N LEU A 96 8.39 -2.48 7.72
CA LEU A 96 8.96 -1.13 7.74
C LEU A 96 10.33 -1.13 8.45
N THR A 97 10.40 -1.78 9.62
CA THR A 97 11.62 -1.92 10.42
C THR A 97 12.71 -2.65 9.63
N ALA A 98 12.37 -3.79 9.02
CA ALA A 98 13.29 -4.58 8.22
C ALA A 98 13.85 -3.77 7.02
N HIS A 99 12.98 -3.03 6.33
CA HIS A 99 13.40 -2.21 5.18
C HIS A 99 14.40 -1.11 5.58
N PHE A 100 14.19 -0.43 6.71
CA PHE A 100 15.09 0.64 7.16
C PHE A 100 16.35 0.14 7.88
N ALA A 101 16.28 -1.01 8.55
CA ALA A 101 17.46 -1.65 9.12
C ALA A 101 18.51 -1.97 8.04
N GLY A 102 18.05 -2.49 6.89
CA GLY A 102 18.92 -2.76 5.74
C GLY A 102 19.57 -1.49 5.15
N ARG A 103 18.87 -0.34 5.19
CA ARG A 103 19.40 0.94 4.66
C ARG A 103 20.43 1.59 5.57
N SER A 104 20.32 1.40 6.89
CA SER A 104 21.26 1.95 7.87
C SER A 104 22.65 1.28 7.75
N ALA A 105 22.69 -0.03 7.55
CA ALA A 105 23.93 -0.79 7.32
C ALA A 105 24.68 -0.36 6.04
N VAL A 106 23.95 -0.05 4.96
CA VAL A 106 24.54 0.42 3.69
C VAL A 106 25.13 1.84 3.83
N ARG A 107 24.55 2.68 4.68
CA ARG A 107 25.02 4.07 4.90
C ARG A 107 26.29 4.10 5.76
N GLU A 108 26.40 3.25 6.78
CA GLU A 108 27.62 3.13 7.60
C GLU A 108 28.82 2.61 6.80
N GLN A 109 28.61 1.62 5.92
CA GLN A 109 29.68 1.07 5.08
C GLN A 109 30.25 2.07 4.06
N LYS A 110 29.46 3.05 3.60
CA LYS A 110 29.93 4.12 2.69
C LYS A 110 30.67 5.27 3.39
N SER A 111 30.65 5.32 4.72
CA SER A 111 31.27 6.40 5.51
C SER A 111 32.70 6.10 5.99
N LYS A 112 33.19 4.87 5.78
CA LYS A 112 34.54 4.48 6.20
C LYS A 112 35.56 4.97 5.14
N PRO A 113 36.49 5.89 5.47
CA PRO A 113 37.53 6.29 4.53
C PRO A 113 38.45 5.09 4.24
N ARG A 114 38.94 5.01 2.99
CA ARG A 114 39.95 4.03 2.56
C ARG A 114 41.27 4.25 3.27
#